data_AF-A0A8B8GE85-F1
#
_entry.id   AF-A0A8B8GE85-F1
#
_cell.length_a   1.000
_cell.length_b   1.000
_cell.length_c   1.000
_cell.angle_alpha   90.00
_cell.angle_beta   90.00
_cell.angle_gamma   90.00
#
_symmetry.space_group_name_H-M   'P 1'
#
loop_
_entity.id
_entity.type
_entity.pdbx_description
1 polymer ?
#
loop_
_entity_poly.entity_id
_entity_poly.type
_entity_poly.pdbx_seq_one_letter_code
_entity_poly.pdbx_strand_id
1 'polypeptide(L)'
;MMYLKKNCSLKIRKKIIYGPDADYGAVNDELGCQTLPMSREDFEEKKLELLTNLKLNMVEIDELQRRTVEQANCVKWKKERSKRLTASNFGKICKLRKTTSRKNSVISVLYQSEYFHGTAATRYGIQFESIAKDEFEKLFGYKVAPAGCLLTLICHFWQQHQMGLLRMIQ
;
A
#
# COMPACT_ATOMS: atom_id res chain seq x y z
N MET A 1 3.38 29.75 -50.91
CA MET A 1 2.88 28.89 -49.82
C MET A 1 3.81 29.03 -48.61
N MET A 2 3.56 30.02 -47.73
CA MET A 2 4.31 30.20 -46.47
C MET A 2 3.63 29.40 -45.37
N TYR A 3 4.33 28.42 -44.79
CA TYR A 3 3.88 27.69 -43.61
C TYR A 3 4.05 28.56 -42.36
N LEU A 4 2.94 29.01 -41.76
CA LEU A 4 2.92 29.67 -40.46
C LEU A 4 3.10 28.63 -39.34
N LYS A 5 4.28 28.63 -38.71
CA LYS A 5 4.58 27.88 -37.49
C LYS A 5 3.72 28.44 -36.34
N LYS A 6 2.64 27.75 -35.97
CA LYS A 6 1.87 28.06 -34.75
C LYS A 6 2.71 27.69 -33.52
N ASN A 7 3.34 28.67 -32.88
CA ASN A 7 3.91 28.52 -31.56
C ASN A 7 2.78 28.37 -30.53
N CYS A 8 2.39 27.12 -30.25
CA CYS A 8 1.50 26.80 -29.14
C CYS A 8 2.31 26.85 -27.84
N SER A 9 2.33 28.01 -27.19
CA SER A 9 2.80 28.14 -25.81
C SER A 9 1.80 27.43 -24.90
N LEU A 10 2.05 26.16 -24.59
CA LEU A 10 1.38 25.45 -23.50
C LEU A 10 1.78 26.13 -22.19
N LYS A 11 1.02 27.13 -21.77
CA LYS A 11 1.09 27.67 -20.41
C LYS A 11 0.64 26.56 -19.46
N ILE A 12 1.60 25.76 -18.99
CA ILE A 12 1.40 24.84 -17.86
C ILE A 12 1.08 25.72 -16.65
N ARG A 13 -0.20 25.99 -16.43
CA ARG A 13 -0.66 26.50 -15.14
C ARG A 13 -0.38 25.39 -14.14
N LYS A 14 0.73 25.51 -13.40
CA LYS A 14 0.93 24.73 -12.17
C LYS A 14 -0.27 25.05 -11.28
N LYS A 15 -1.26 24.16 -11.27
CA LYS A 15 -2.37 24.27 -10.33
C LYS A 15 -1.75 24.04 -8.96
N ILE A 16 -1.49 25.12 -8.24
CA ILE A 16 -1.08 25.04 -6.85
C ILE A 16 -2.32 24.50 -6.13
N ILE A 17 -2.32 23.20 -5.85
CA ILE A 17 -3.35 22.57 -5.05
C ILE A 17 -3.04 22.98 -3.60
N TYR A 18 -3.56 24.16 -3.21
CA TYR A 18 -3.53 24.63 -1.83
C TYR A 18 -4.97 24.61 -1.31
N GLY A 19 -5.21 23.70 -0.38
CA GLY A 19 -6.50 23.47 0.24
C GLY A 19 -6.59 22.02 0.73
N PRO A 20 -7.27 21.75 1.85
CA PRO A 20 -7.60 20.38 2.22
C PRO A 20 -8.40 19.76 1.08
N ASP A 21 -7.96 18.58 0.66
CA ASP A 21 -8.68 17.79 -0.33
C ASP A 21 -10.05 17.43 0.26
N ALA A 22 -11.10 17.35 -0.57
CA ALA A 22 -12.43 16.95 -0.11
C ALA A 22 -12.39 15.56 0.56
N ASP A 23 -11.42 14.72 0.18
CA ASP A 23 -11.15 13.42 0.79
C ASP A 23 -10.14 13.47 1.96
N TYR A 24 -9.47 14.60 2.16
CA TYR A 24 -8.43 14.80 3.18
C TYR A 24 -8.58 16.17 3.84
N GLY A 25 -9.59 16.26 4.71
CA GLY A 25 -9.89 17.44 5.52
C GLY A 25 -8.68 17.97 6.30
N ALA A 26 -8.65 19.30 6.50
CA ALA A 26 -7.73 19.95 7.41
C ALA A 26 -8.15 19.56 8.82
N VAL A 27 -7.31 18.80 9.51
CA VAL A 27 -7.47 18.58 10.95
C VAL A 27 -6.60 19.60 11.66
N ASN A 28 -7.27 20.49 12.38
CA ASN A 28 -6.67 21.34 13.40
C ASN A 28 -5.86 20.47 14.39
N ASP A 29 -4.90 21.09 15.07
CA ASP A 29 -3.85 20.45 15.90
C ASP A 29 -4.34 19.52 17.03
N GLU A 30 -5.65 19.37 17.21
CA GLU A 30 -6.27 18.32 18.01
C GLU A 30 -6.30 17.00 17.21
N LEU A 31 -5.13 16.37 17.07
CA LEU A 31 -5.11 14.95 16.74
C LEU A 31 -5.92 14.20 17.79
N GLY A 32 -7.11 13.71 17.44
CA GLY A 32 -7.87 12.72 18.20
C GLY A 32 -7.17 11.36 18.36
N CYS A 33 -5.84 11.33 18.34
CA CYS A 33 -5.07 10.29 19.00
C CYS A 33 -4.99 10.68 20.46
N GLN A 34 -5.92 10.17 21.27
CA GLN A 34 -5.73 10.14 22.71
C GLN A 34 -4.33 9.59 23.01
N THR A 35 -3.66 10.16 24.00
CA THR A 35 -2.41 9.61 24.53
C THR A 35 -2.63 8.12 24.77
N LEU A 36 -1.83 7.27 24.11
CA LEU A 36 -1.91 5.84 24.36
C LEU A 36 -1.72 5.64 25.87
N PRO A 37 -2.56 4.83 26.56
CA PRO A 37 -2.44 4.57 27.99
C PRO A 37 -1.28 3.59 28.24
N MET A 38 -0.12 3.89 27.66
CA MET A 38 1.03 3.01 27.55
C MET A 38 2.29 3.87 27.58
N SER A 39 3.30 3.42 28.32
CA SER A 39 4.58 4.12 28.39
C SER A 39 5.29 4.10 27.04
N ARG A 40 6.30 4.97 26.88
CA ARG A 40 7.08 4.99 25.64
C ARG A 40 7.89 3.70 25.46
N GLU A 41 8.34 3.16 26.59
CA GLU A 41 9.10 1.93 26.70
C GLU A 41 8.24 0.73 26.25
N ASP A 42 7.03 0.61 26.80
CA ASP A 42 6.07 -0.45 26.42
C ASP A 42 5.70 -0.35 24.94
N PHE A 43 5.58 0.86 24.39
CA PHE A 43 5.28 1.06 22.97
C PHE A 43 6.41 0.54 22.08
N GLU A 44 7.66 0.86 22.41
CA GLU A 44 8.82 0.39 21.64
C GLU A 44 8.99 -1.13 21.76
N GLU A 45 8.72 -1.72 22.93
CA GLU A 45 8.72 -3.18 23.11
C GLU A 45 7.68 -3.85 22.21
N LYS A 46 6.42 -3.39 22.25
CA LYS A 46 5.35 -3.96 21.40
C LYS A 46 5.61 -3.77 19.91
N LYS A 47 6.23 -2.65 19.54
CA LYS A 47 6.65 -2.41 18.15
C LYS A 47 7.70 -3.43 17.72
N LEU A 48 8.70 -3.70 18.56
CA LEU A 48 9.73 -4.71 18.26
C LEU A 48 9.13 -6.12 18.19
N GLU A 49 8.23 -6.45 19.12
CA GLU A 49 7.50 -7.72 19.12
C GLU A 49 6.72 -7.90 17.81
N LEU A 50 5.93 -6.89 17.42
CA LEU A 50 5.17 -6.89 16.17
C LEU A 50 6.08 -7.08 14.95
N LEU A 51 7.18 -6.34 14.86
CA LEU A 51 8.12 -6.43 13.75
C LEU A 51 8.80 -7.80 13.69
N THR A 52 9.08 -8.41 14.84
CA THR A 52 9.66 -9.75 14.93
C THR A 52 8.66 -10.80 14.49
N ASN A 53 7.40 -10.69 14.92
CA ASN A 53 6.30 -11.58 14.50
C ASN A 53 5.95 -11.47 13.01
N LEU A 54 6.29 -10.33 12.37
CA LEU A 54 6.07 -10.13 10.93
C LEU A 54 7.21 -10.66 10.05
N LYS A 55 8.40 -10.87 10.63
CA LYS A 55 9.54 -11.47 9.91
C LYS A 55 9.22 -12.93 9.66
N LEU A 56 9.39 -13.31 8.40
CA LEU A 56 9.26 -14.68 7.95
C LEU A 56 10.52 -15.04 7.18
N ASN A 57 10.96 -16.28 7.32
CA ASN A 57 12.04 -16.85 6.53
C ASN A 57 11.53 -17.23 5.12
N MET A 58 12.44 -17.60 4.22
CA MET A 58 12.09 -17.91 2.83
C MET A 58 11.11 -19.07 2.69
N VAL A 59 11.23 -20.10 3.54
CA VAL A 59 10.34 -21.27 3.52
C VAL A 59 8.94 -20.87 3.97
N GLU A 60 8.84 -20.07 5.03
CA GLU A 60 7.57 -19.54 5.53
C GLU A 60 6.88 -18.61 4.53
N ILE A 61 7.65 -17.82 3.78
CA ILE A 61 7.13 -16.96 2.71
C ILE A 61 6.53 -17.82 1.58
N ASP A 62 7.25 -18.84 1.13
CA ASP A 62 6.78 -19.76 0.09
C ASP A 62 5.54 -20.55 0.53
N GLU A 63 5.53 -21.06 1.77
CA GLU A 63 4.34 -21.66 2.36
C GLU A 63 3.15 -20.70 2.44
N LEU A 64 3.40 -19.45 2.83
CA LEU A 64 2.35 -18.45 2.92
C LEU A 64 1.79 -18.13 1.54
N GLN A 65 2.63 -18.02 0.52
CA GLN A 65 2.20 -17.84 -0.86
C GLN A 65 1.28 -18.98 -1.29
N ARG A 66 1.70 -20.25 -1.11
CA ARG A 66 0.88 -21.42 -1.48
C ARG A 66 -0.45 -21.47 -0.75
N ARG A 67 -0.47 -21.17 0.55
CA ARG A 67 -1.69 -21.20 1.38
C ARG A 67 -2.64 -20.03 1.11
N THR A 68 -2.22 -19.03 0.35
CA THR A 68 -3.00 -17.81 0.13
C THR A 68 -3.25 -17.51 -1.35
N VAL A 69 -3.15 -18.52 -2.21
CA VAL A 69 -3.39 -18.45 -3.66
C VAL A 69 -4.79 -17.95 -4.00
N GLU A 70 -5.79 -18.28 -3.17
CA GLU A 70 -7.19 -17.84 -3.38
C GLU A 70 -7.44 -16.37 -2.97
N GLN A 71 -6.39 -15.67 -2.51
CA GLN A 71 -6.38 -14.24 -2.24
C GLN A 71 -7.60 -13.74 -1.44
N ALA A 72 -8.50 -12.99 -2.08
CA ALA A 72 -9.66 -12.36 -1.46
C ALA A 72 -10.67 -13.36 -0.86
N ASN A 73 -10.65 -14.62 -1.30
CA ASN A 73 -11.50 -15.68 -0.75
C ASN A 73 -10.84 -16.38 0.46
N CYS A 74 -9.54 -16.14 0.70
CA CYS A 74 -8.81 -16.74 1.81
C CYS A 74 -8.80 -15.82 3.04
N VAL A 75 -9.39 -16.28 4.15
CA VAL A 75 -9.37 -15.54 5.43
C VAL A 75 -7.95 -15.29 5.92
N LYS A 76 -7.05 -16.27 5.75
CA LYS A 76 -5.64 -16.16 6.12
C LYS A 76 -4.93 -15.06 5.31
N TRP A 77 -5.25 -14.91 4.03
CA TRP A 77 -4.72 -13.82 3.19
C TRP A 77 -5.18 -12.45 3.68
N LYS A 78 -6.48 -12.30 4.04
CA LYS A 78 -7.01 -11.05 4.61
C LYS A 78 -6.29 -10.70 5.92
N LYS A 79 -6.14 -11.68 6.81
CA LYS A 79 -5.43 -11.52 8.09
C LYS A 79 -3.97 -11.12 7.88
N GLU A 80 -3.24 -11.76 6.98
CA GLU A 80 -1.84 -11.40 6.72
C GLU A 80 -1.67 -10.03 6.07
N ARG A 81 -2.60 -9.61 5.20
CA ARG A 81 -2.57 -8.28 4.60
C ARG A 81 -2.93 -7.17 5.58
N SER A 82 -3.85 -7.39 6.51
CA SER A 82 -4.22 -6.38 7.52
C SER A 82 -3.03 -5.92 8.37
N LYS A 83 -2.05 -6.79 8.56
CA LYS A 83 -0.85 -6.52 9.35
C LYS A 83 0.30 -5.90 8.54
N ARG A 84 0.16 -5.76 7.22
CA ARG A 84 1.26 -5.42 6.30
C ARG A 84 0.92 -4.25 5.40
N LEU A 85 1.95 -3.47 5.05
CA LEU A 85 1.83 -2.54 3.93
C LEU A 85 1.86 -3.32 2.62
N THR A 86 0.95 -2.97 1.72
CA THR A 86 0.74 -3.65 0.44
C THR A 86 0.98 -2.66 -0.70
N ALA A 87 1.35 -3.13 -1.89
CA ALA A 87 1.58 -2.23 -3.02
C ALA A 87 0.42 -1.25 -3.27
N SER A 88 -0.83 -1.72 -3.10
CA SER A 88 -2.06 -0.92 -3.24
C SER A 88 -2.20 0.22 -2.21
N ASN A 89 -1.65 0.08 -1.00
CA ASN A 89 -1.74 1.10 0.05
C ASN A 89 -0.43 1.90 0.22
N PHE A 90 0.70 1.35 -0.21
CA PHE A 90 2.02 1.92 0.00
C PHE A 90 2.13 3.35 -0.55
N GLY A 91 1.70 3.56 -1.79
CA GLY A 91 1.73 4.89 -2.40
C GLY A 91 0.88 5.92 -1.66
N LYS A 92 -0.25 5.52 -1.07
CA LYS A 92 -1.09 6.39 -0.24
C LYS A 92 -0.38 6.78 1.05
N ILE A 93 0.25 5.82 1.72
CA ILE A 93 1.00 6.04 2.97
C ILE A 93 2.21 6.94 2.74
N CYS A 94 3.00 6.71 1.69
CA CYS A 94 4.16 7.54 1.38
C CYS A 94 3.82 8.99 1.04
N LYS A 95 2.59 9.27 0.58
CA LYS A 95 2.11 10.61 0.21
C LYS A 95 1.41 11.35 1.35
N LEU A 96 1.30 10.75 2.54
CA LEU A 96 0.64 11.39 3.68
C LEU A 96 1.39 12.67 4.09
N ARG A 97 0.64 13.78 4.20
CA ARG A 97 1.18 15.04 4.70
C ARG A 97 1.17 15.04 6.22
N LYS A 98 2.03 15.86 6.83
CA LYS A 98 2.05 16.03 8.30
C LYS A 98 0.68 16.46 8.84
N THR A 99 -0.04 17.26 8.07
CA THR A 99 -1.38 17.80 8.35
C THR A 99 -2.53 16.82 8.08
N THR A 100 -2.26 15.65 7.48
CA THR A 100 -3.30 14.65 7.23
C THR A 100 -3.53 13.79 8.47
N SER A 101 -4.78 13.68 8.91
CA SER A 101 -5.15 12.76 9.99
C SER A 101 -4.78 11.31 9.63
N ARG A 102 -4.10 10.63 10.56
CA ARG A 102 -3.66 9.25 10.37
C ARG A 102 -4.77 8.23 10.65
N LYS A 103 -5.85 8.62 11.33
CA LYS A 103 -6.94 7.73 11.75
C LYS A 103 -7.54 6.96 10.57
N ASN A 104 -7.96 7.67 9.53
CA ASN A 104 -8.57 7.06 8.35
C ASN A 104 -7.56 6.21 7.55
N SER A 105 -6.29 6.63 7.51
CA SER A 105 -5.23 5.83 6.89
C SER A 105 -5.00 4.52 7.62
N VAL A 106 -4.95 4.54 8.96
CA VAL A 106 -4.80 3.33 9.79
C VAL A 106 -6.01 2.41 9.62
N ILE A 107 -7.23 2.94 9.70
CA ILE A 107 -8.46 2.16 9.46
C ILE A 107 -8.42 1.51 8.07
N SER A 108 -8.01 2.26 7.04
CA SER A 108 -7.93 1.76 5.67
C SER A 108 -6.87 0.69 5.45
N VAL A 109 -5.86 0.58 6.31
CA VAL A 109 -4.84 -0.49 6.25
C VAL A 109 -5.31 -1.71 7.05
N LEU A 110 -5.75 -1.51 8.29
CA LEU A 110 -6.10 -2.60 9.21
C LEU A 110 -7.39 -3.32 8.79
N TYR A 111 -8.39 -2.57 8.33
CA TYR A 111 -9.73 -3.11 8.08
C TYR A 111 -10.11 -3.07 6.60
N GLN A 112 -9.12 -2.95 5.69
CA GLN A 112 -9.38 -2.78 4.26
C GLN A 112 -10.31 -3.84 3.68
N SER A 113 -10.14 -5.09 4.12
CA SER A 113 -10.94 -6.23 3.64
C SER A 113 -12.38 -6.24 4.14
N GLU A 114 -12.69 -5.47 5.19
CA GLU A 114 -14.03 -5.39 5.79
C GLU A 114 -14.83 -4.24 5.16
N TYR A 115 -14.19 -3.11 4.87
CA TYR A 115 -14.85 -1.91 4.34
C TYR A 115 -14.89 -1.84 2.80
N PHE A 116 -14.08 -2.63 2.09
CA PHE A 116 -14.07 -2.61 0.64
C PHE A 116 -15.04 -3.65 0.05
N HIS A 117 -16.18 -3.18 -0.43
CA HIS A 117 -17.22 -4.01 -1.06
C HIS A 117 -17.11 -4.10 -2.60
N GLY A 118 -16.01 -3.58 -3.17
CA GLY A 118 -15.77 -3.60 -4.62
C GLY A 118 -16.42 -2.43 -5.37
N THR A 119 -15.75 -2.00 -6.43
CA THR A 119 -16.29 -1.00 -7.37
C THR A 119 -16.77 -1.69 -8.66
N ALA A 120 -17.50 -0.98 -9.53
CA ALA A 120 -17.85 -1.50 -10.86
C ALA A 120 -16.60 -1.91 -11.65
N ALA A 121 -15.54 -1.11 -11.59
CA ALA A 121 -14.25 -1.42 -12.21
C ALA A 121 -13.59 -2.67 -11.61
N THR A 122 -13.66 -2.85 -10.29
CA THR A 122 -13.12 -4.04 -9.63
C THR A 122 -13.89 -5.31 -10.01
N ARG A 123 -15.23 -5.23 -10.06
CA ARG A 123 -16.07 -6.36 -10.50
C ARG A 123 -15.80 -6.73 -11.95
N TYR A 124 -15.67 -5.73 -12.83
CA TYR A 124 -15.27 -5.95 -14.21
C TYR A 124 -13.91 -6.65 -14.28
N GLY A 125 -12.90 -6.14 -13.56
CA GLY A 125 -11.59 -6.76 -13.49
C GLY A 125 -11.64 -8.24 -13.06
N ILE A 126 -12.39 -8.55 -12.00
CA ILE A 126 -12.57 -9.93 -11.52
C ILE A 126 -13.24 -10.82 -12.57
N GLN A 127 -14.28 -10.33 -13.25
CA GLN A 127 -15.02 -11.12 -14.25
C GLN A 127 -14.18 -11.45 -15.48
N PHE A 128 -13.37 -10.50 -15.94
CA PHE A 128 -12.59 -10.64 -17.18
C PHE A 128 -11.15 -11.14 -16.96
N GLU A 129 -10.72 -11.35 -15.71
CA GLU A 129 -9.37 -11.81 -15.40
C GLU A 129 -9.05 -13.17 -16.03
N SER A 130 -10.00 -14.11 -16.01
CA SER A 130 -9.83 -15.44 -16.62
C SER A 130 -9.65 -15.36 -18.13
N ILE A 131 -10.49 -14.56 -18.80
CA ILE A 131 -10.44 -14.36 -20.26
C ILE A 131 -9.10 -13.75 -20.66
N ALA A 132 -8.65 -12.73 -19.92
CA ALA A 132 -7.35 -12.09 -20.18
C ALA A 132 -6.17 -13.06 -19.99
N LYS A 133 -6.24 -13.96 -19.00
CA LYS A 133 -5.23 -15.01 -18.82
C LYS A 133 -5.21 -15.97 -20.00
N ASP A 134 -6.37 -16.48 -20.40
CA ASP A 134 -6.47 -17.43 -21.52
C ASP A 134 -5.96 -16.83 -22.84
N GLU A 135 -6.26 -15.57 -23.11
CA GLU A 135 -5.75 -14.86 -24.29
C GLU A 135 -4.24 -14.68 -24.22
N PHE A 136 -3.69 -14.32 -23.05
CA PHE A 136 -2.25 -14.21 -22.86
C PHE A 136 -1.54 -15.55 -23.08
N GLU A 137 -2.07 -16.65 -22.52
CA GLU A 137 -1.48 -17.98 -22.72
C GLU A 137 -1.46 -18.39 -24.19
N LYS A 138 -2.53 -18.10 -24.93
CA LYS A 138 -2.63 -18.40 -26.37
C LYS A 138 -1.66 -17.57 -27.21
N LEU A 139 -1.51 -16.28 -26.91
CA LEU A 139 -0.67 -15.37 -27.69
C LEU A 139 0.82 -15.63 -27.50
N PHE A 140 1.24 -15.98 -26.29
CA PHE A 140 2.66 -16.09 -25.95
C PHE A 140 3.13 -17.53 -25.69
N GLY A 141 2.22 -18.50 -25.60
CA GLY A 141 2.56 -19.91 -25.38
C GLY A 141 3.06 -20.23 -23.97
N TYR A 142 2.87 -19.32 -23.00
CA TYR A 142 3.24 -19.53 -21.60
C TYR A 142 2.03 -19.91 -20.75
N LYS A 143 2.27 -20.69 -19.70
CA LYS A 143 1.25 -20.99 -18.68
C LYS A 143 1.32 -20.00 -17.51
N VAL A 144 0.17 -19.44 -17.14
CA VAL A 144 0.03 -18.47 -16.06
C VAL A 144 -0.46 -19.20 -14.81
N ALA A 145 0.43 -19.35 -13.83
CA ALA A 145 0.08 -19.92 -12.54
C ALA A 145 -0.58 -18.86 -11.62
N PRO A 146 -1.56 -19.25 -10.79
CA PRO A 146 -2.13 -18.35 -9.80
C PRO A 146 -1.11 -18.08 -8.68
N ALA A 147 -1.09 -16.85 -8.17
CA ALA A 147 -0.16 -16.41 -7.14
C ALA A 147 -0.89 -15.95 -5.87
N GLY A 148 -0.40 -16.38 -4.71
CA GLY A 148 -0.87 -15.90 -3.42
C GLY A 148 -0.22 -14.60 -2.97
N CYS A 149 -0.20 -14.33 -1.67
CA CYS A 149 0.45 -13.15 -1.13
C CYS A 149 1.97 -13.24 -1.31
N LEU A 150 2.53 -12.45 -2.22
CA LEU A 150 3.97 -12.31 -2.40
C LEU A 150 4.51 -11.32 -1.38
N LEU A 151 5.35 -11.80 -0.47
CA LEU A 151 6.11 -10.95 0.45
C LEU A 151 7.48 -10.68 -0.17
N THR A 152 7.68 -9.47 -0.63
CA THR A 152 9.03 -9.01 -0.98
C THR A 152 9.84 -8.88 0.31
N LEU A 153 11.04 -9.47 0.36
CA LEU A 153 12.04 -9.33 1.43
C LEU A 153 12.58 -7.89 1.55
N ILE A 154 11.70 -6.92 1.72
CA ILE A 154 12.07 -5.50 1.77
C ILE A 154 12.69 -5.15 3.14
N CYS A 155 12.54 -5.98 4.17
CA CYS A 155 13.08 -5.68 5.49
C CYS A 155 14.63 -5.56 5.55
N HIS A 156 15.39 -6.25 4.69
CA HIS A 156 16.86 -6.13 4.74
C HIS A 156 17.38 -4.80 4.16
N PHE A 157 16.71 -4.24 3.15
CA PHE A 157 17.16 -2.98 2.53
C PHE A 157 16.79 -1.75 3.38
N TRP A 158 15.66 -1.80 4.10
CA TRP A 158 15.19 -0.67 4.91
C TRP A 158 15.85 -0.58 6.30
N GLN A 159 16.36 -1.69 6.85
CA GLN A 159 17.14 -1.63 8.10
C GLN A 159 18.47 -0.89 7.90
N GLN A 160 19.13 -1.06 6.76
CA GLN A 160 20.38 -0.34 6.43
C GLN A 160 20.12 1.16 6.22
N HIS A 161 19.01 1.51 5.55
CA HIS A 161 18.72 2.91 5.19
C HIS A 161 18.11 3.75 6.32
N GLN A 162 17.50 3.13 7.35
CA GLN A 162 17.08 3.82 8.58
C GLN A 162 18.26 4.13 9.51
N MET A 163 19.29 3.27 9.53
CA MET A 163 20.51 3.50 10.32
C MET A 163 21.42 4.59 9.73
N GLY A 164 21.39 4.81 8.41
CA GLY A 164 22.16 5.88 7.75
C GLY A 164 21.64 7.29 8.03
N LEU A 165 20.33 7.46 8.21
CA LEU A 165 19.70 8.77 8.45
C LEU A 165 19.86 9.27 9.90
N LEU A 166 20.05 8.37 10.86
CA LEU A 166 20.31 8.75 12.27
C LEU A 166 21.74 9.28 12.50
N ARG A 167 22.68 9.00 11.59
CA ARG A 167 24.06 9.54 11.66
C ARG A 167 24.22 10.94 11.05
N MET A 168 23.17 11.51 10.45
CA MET A 168 23.21 12.85 9.84
C MET A 168 22.48 13.93 10.67
N ILE A 169 21.99 13.58 11.87
CA ILE A 169 21.30 14.51 12.79
C ILE A 169 21.95 14.46 14.19
N GLN A 170 23.26 14.21 14.24
CA GLN A 170 24.14 14.56 15.36
C GLN A 170 25.30 15.36 14.77
#